data_AF-X1QMT8-F1
#
_entry.id   AF-X1QMT8-F1
#
_cell.length_a   1.000
_cell.length_b   1.000
_cell.length_c   1.000
_cell.angle_alpha   90.00
_cell.angle_beta   90.00
_cell.angle_gamma   90.00
#
_symmetry.space_group_name_H-M   'P 1'
#
loop_
_entity.id
_entity.type
_entity.pdbx_description
1 polymer ?
#
loop_
_entity_poly.entity_id
_entity_poly.type
_entity_poly.pdbx_seq_one_letter_code
_entity_poly.pdbx_strand_id
1 'polypeptide(L)'
;YISRNEGKQVILVAADTFRAAAIDQLKSLGERIGVDVIAHQPGADAGAVVFDALQAARSRNAQEVIIDTAGRLHTKFNLMEELKKVRRVAAKADATAPHEVLLVLDATTGQNGLTQARYFTEAVGVTGIFLAKLDGTAKGGIVLA
;
A
#
# COMPACT_ATOMS: atom_id res chain seq x y z
N TYR A 1 6.58 -0.75 12.75
CA TYR A 1 7.25 -0.39 14.01
C TYR A 1 6.26 0.06 15.08
N ILE A 2 5.48 1.13 14.88
CA ILE A 2 4.53 1.66 15.88
C ILE A 2 3.55 0.58 16.35
N SER A 3 2.75 0.00 15.45
CA SER A 3 1.77 -1.05 15.80
C SER A 3 2.40 -2.25 16.49
N ARG A 4 3.60 -2.65 16.07
CA ARG A 4 4.36 -3.76 16.68
C ARG A 4 4.82 -3.42 18.10
N ASN A 5 5.25 -2.17 18.34
CA ASN A 5 5.62 -1.71 19.68
C ASN A 5 4.41 -1.57 20.61
N GLU A 6 3.21 -1.36 20.04
CA GLU A 6 1.92 -1.44 20.75
C GLU A 6 1.47 -2.89 21.01
N GLY A 7 2.26 -3.90 20.59
CA GLY A 7 1.95 -5.31 20.79
C GLY A 7 0.94 -5.88 19.79
N LYS A 8 0.60 -5.14 18.72
CA LYS A 8 -0.35 -5.62 17.71
C LYS A 8 0.29 -6.66 16.79
N GLN A 9 -0.48 -7.68 16.44
CA GLN A 9 -0.19 -8.65 15.38
C GLN A 9 -0.45 -8.00 14.03
N VAL A 10 0.62 -7.82 13.26
CA VAL A 10 0.59 -7.18 11.95
C VAL A 10 0.98 -8.20 10.89
N ILE A 11 0.38 -8.12 9.70
CA ILE A 11 0.84 -8.83 8.50
C ILE A 11 1.12 -7.80 7.40
N LEU A 12 2.25 -7.93 6.74
CA LEU A 12 2.57 -7.16 5.53
C LEU A 12 2.23 -7.98 4.28
N VAL A 13 1.80 -7.31 3.22
CA VAL A 13 1.41 -7.95 1.95
C VAL A 13 2.17 -7.31 0.81
N ALA A 14 2.96 -8.09 0.10
CA ALA A 14 3.75 -7.63 -1.05
C ALA A 14 2.92 -7.70 -2.35
N ALA A 15 2.02 -6.73 -2.54
CA ALA A 15 1.16 -6.65 -3.72
C ALA A 15 1.73 -5.75 -4.84
N ASP A 16 2.90 -5.10 -4.68
CA ASP A 16 3.73 -4.62 -5.80
C ASP A 16 4.43 -5.82 -6.47
N THR A 17 3.64 -6.64 -7.16
CA THR A 17 4.13 -7.89 -7.76
C THR A 17 4.98 -7.64 -9.01
N PHE A 18 4.89 -6.46 -9.63
CA PHE A 18 5.68 -6.10 -10.81
C PHE A 18 7.17 -5.98 -10.51
N ARG A 19 7.51 -5.57 -9.29
CA ARG A 19 8.89 -5.26 -8.91
C ARG A 19 9.39 -6.32 -7.94
N ALA A 20 10.17 -7.27 -8.45
CA ALA A 20 10.85 -8.27 -7.62
C ALA A 20 11.61 -7.63 -6.44
N ALA A 21 12.33 -6.54 -6.71
CA ALA A 21 13.04 -5.79 -5.67
C ALA A 21 12.10 -5.19 -4.60
N ALA A 22 10.86 -4.82 -4.93
CA ALA A 22 9.90 -4.32 -3.93
C ALA A 22 9.46 -5.44 -2.99
N ILE A 23 9.18 -6.63 -3.54
CA ILE A 23 8.88 -7.83 -2.74
C ILE A 23 10.03 -8.14 -1.78
N ASP A 24 11.27 -8.18 -2.29
CA ASP A 24 12.45 -8.50 -1.48
C ASP A 24 12.72 -7.44 -0.40
N GLN A 25 12.53 -6.15 -0.74
CA GLN A 25 12.62 -5.05 0.23
C GLN A 25 11.60 -5.21 1.35
N LEU A 26 10.34 -5.53 1.04
CA LEU A 26 9.30 -5.70 2.04
C LEU A 26 9.57 -6.93 2.91
N LYS A 27 10.03 -8.04 2.33
CA LYS A 27 10.44 -9.25 3.07
C LYS A 27 11.58 -8.96 4.04
N SER A 28 12.64 -8.31 3.57
CA SER A 28 13.78 -7.93 4.42
C SER A 28 13.37 -6.98 5.55
N LEU A 29 12.45 -6.03 5.26
CA LEU A 29 11.87 -5.17 6.28
C LEU A 29 11.09 -6.00 7.33
N GLY A 30 10.20 -6.89 6.89
CA GLY A 30 9.42 -7.76 7.75
C GLY A 30 10.29 -8.63 8.67
N GLU A 31 11.31 -9.28 8.11
CA GLU A 31 12.29 -10.05 8.88
C GLU A 31 12.98 -9.20 9.95
N ARG A 32 13.46 -8.00 9.56
CA ARG A 32 14.13 -7.07 10.47
C ARG A 32 13.24 -6.62 11.64
N ILE A 33 11.92 -6.53 11.43
CA ILE A 33 10.98 -6.06 12.46
C ILE A 33 10.19 -7.19 13.13
N GLY A 34 10.44 -8.45 12.74
CA GLY A 34 9.71 -9.62 13.22
C GLY A 34 8.23 -9.61 12.86
N VAL A 35 7.90 -9.23 11.63
CA VAL A 35 6.52 -9.18 11.10
C VAL A 35 6.43 -10.06 9.86
N ASP A 36 5.38 -10.87 9.79
CA ASP A 36 5.13 -11.77 8.67
C ASP A 36 4.84 -11.00 7.38
N VAL A 37 5.41 -11.48 6.27
CA VAL A 37 5.18 -10.92 4.93
C VAL A 37 4.60 -11.99 4.03
N ILE A 38 3.40 -11.76 3.49
CA ILE A 38 2.77 -12.60 2.49
C ILE A 38 3.12 -12.06 1.10
N ALA A 39 3.69 -12.92 0.26
CA ALA A 39 4.16 -12.57 -1.07
C ALA A 39 4.11 -13.77 -2.02
N HIS A 40 3.83 -13.54 -3.30
CA HIS A 40 3.95 -14.53 -4.36
C HIS A 40 5.20 -14.28 -5.22
N GLN A 41 5.39 -15.05 -6.30
CA GLN A 41 6.43 -14.75 -7.28
C GLN A 41 6.20 -13.40 -7.99
N PRO A 42 7.27 -12.73 -8.46
CA PRO A 42 7.14 -11.54 -9.31
C PRO A 42 6.24 -11.81 -10.53
N GLY A 43 5.41 -10.83 -10.87
CA GLY A 43 4.40 -10.92 -11.94
C GLY A 43 3.12 -11.66 -11.56
N ALA A 44 2.99 -12.15 -10.32
CA ALA A 44 1.74 -12.73 -9.84
C ALA A 44 0.60 -11.69 -9.78
N ASP A 45 -0.63 -12.19 -9.73
CA ASP A 45 -1.80 -11.33 -9.57
C ASP A 45 -1.85 -10.69 -8.17
N ALA A 46 -1.76 -9.35 -8.08
CA ALA A 46 -1.79 -8.62 -6.81
C ALA A 46 -3.06 -8.92 -5.99
N GLY A 47 -4.21 -9.07 -6.66
CA GLY A 47 -5.47 -9.44 -6.01
C GLY A 47 -5.41 -10.81 -5.33
N ALA A 48 -4.75 -11.80 -5.94
CA ALA A 48 -4.54 -13.11 -5.33
C ALA A 48 -3.65 -13.04 -4.09
N VAL A 49 -2.55 -12.28 -4.13
CA VAL A 49 -1.67 -12.07 -2.95
C VAL A 49 -2.47 -11.49 -1.78
N VAL A 50 -3.32 -10.50 -2.07
CA VAL A 50 -4.17 -9.85 -1.06
C VAL A 50 -5.23 -10.80 -0.51
N PHE A 51 -5.85 -11.62 -1.36
CA PHE A 51 -6.82 -12.63 -0.91
C PHE A 51 -6.18 -13.61 0.07
N ASP A 52 -5.04 -14.19 -0.29
CA ASP A 52 -4.34 -15.17 0.55
C ASP A 52 -3.84 -14.53 1.86
N ALA A 53 -3.38 -13.28 1.80
CA ALA A 53 -2.98 -12.54 2.98
C ALA A 53 -4.13 -12.28 3.96
N LEU A 54 -5.32 -11.95 3.46
CA LEU A 54 -6.50 -11.74 4.31
C LEU A 54 -6.99 -13.05 4.94
N GLN A 55 -6.88 -14.17 4.23
CA GLN A 55 -7.16 -15.50 4.77
C GLN A 55 -6.15 -15.87 5.88
N ALA A 56 -4.86 -15.59 5.66
CA ALA A 56 -3.82 -15.79 6.65
C ALA A 56 -4.03 -14.89 7.89
N ALA A 57 -4.37 -13.62 7.69
CA ALA A 57 -4.67 -12.67 8.76
C ALA A 57 -5.82 -13.15 9.65
N ARG A 58 -6.91 -13.64 9.04
CA ARG A 58 -8.03 -14.25 9.78
C ARG A 58 -7.60 -15.45 10.59
N SER A 59 -6.85 -16.36 9.97
CA SER A 59 -6.41 -17.61 10.61
C SER A 59 -5.44 -17.36 11.77
N ARG A 60 -4.66 -16.27 11.69
CA ARG A 60 -3.67 -15.87 12.70
C ARG A 60 -4.20 -14.84 13.71
N ASN A 61 -5.47 -14.44 13.61
CA ASN A 61 -6.06 -13.35 14.39
C ASN A 61 -5.20 -12.06 14.34
N ALA A 62 -4.66 -11.74 13.17
CA ALA A 62 -3.92 -10.50 12.97
C ALA A 62 -4.85 -9.30 13.14
N GLN A 63 -4.37 -8.26 13.81
CA GLN A 63 -5.13 -7.06 14.11
C GLN A 63 -5.01 -6.01 13.00
N GLU A 64 -3.88 -6.01 12.27
CA GLU A 64 -3.63 -5.09 11.17
C GLU A 64 -3.03 -5.81 9.97
N VAL A 65 -3.45 -5.43 8.76
CA VAL A 65 -2.90 -5.91 7.49
C VAL A 65 -2.49 -4.69 6.66
N ILE A 66 -1.23 -4.62 6.27
CA ILE A 66 -0.69 -3.51 5.48
C ILE A 66 -0.34 -4.02 4.10
N ILE A 67 -0.97 -3.47 3.07
CA ILE A 67 -0.81 -3.89 1.68
C ILE A 67 0.07 -2.89 0.94
N ASP A 68 1.25 -3.32 0.49
CA ASP A 68 2.13 -2.55 -0.39
C ASP A 68 1.71 -2.80 -1.84
N THR A 69 1.38 -1.75 -2.60
CA THR A 69 0.85 -1.87 -3.97
C THR A 69 1.78 -1.20 -4.97
N ALA A 70 1.70 -1.59 -6.24
CA ALA A 70 2.35 -0.84 -7.32
C ALA A 70 1.87 0.63 -7.34
N GLY A 71 2.76 1.56 -7.73
CA GLY A 71 2.47 3.00 -7.68
C GLY A 71 3.00 3.84 -8.85
N ARG A 72 3.62 3.24 -9.87
CA ARG A 72 4.24 3.98 -10.98
C ARG A 72 3.23 4.34 -12.07
N LEU A 73 2.96 5.63 -12.21
CA LEU A 73 1.91 6.22 -13.07
C LEU A 73 2.14 6.09 -14.59
N HIS A 74 3.28 5.59 -15.06
CA HIS A 74 3.63 5.60 -16.49
C HIS A 74 2.70 4.72 -17.35
N THR A 75 1.89 3.85 -16.73
CA THR A 75 0.84 3.03 -17.37
C THR A 75 -0.50 3.20 -16.64
N LYS A 76 -1.01 4.45 -16.60
CA LYS A 76 -2.19 4.88 -15.82
C LYS A 76 -3.35 3.89 -15.78
N PHE A 77 -3.80 3.40 -16.93
CA PHE A 77 -5.02 2.57 -16.99
C PHE A 77 -4.85 1.21 -16.29
N ASN A 78 -3.80 0.46 -16.64
CA ASN A 78 -3.57 -0.88 -16.09
C ASN A 78 -3.34 -0.85 -14.58
N LEU A 79 -2.61 0.15 -14.09
CA LEU A 79 -2.38 0.32 -12.66
C LEU A 79 -3.69 0.61 -11.92
N MET A 80 -4.52 1.52 -12.42
CA MET A 80 -5.77 1.86 -11.73
C MET A 80 -6.74 0.67 -11.65
N GLU A 81 -6.83 -0.13 -12.72
CA GLU A 81 -7.69 -1.33 -12.72
C GLU A 81 -7.20 -2.40 -11.74
N GLU A 82 -5.89 -2.56 -11.61
CA GLU A 82 -5.30 -3.44 -10.61
C GLU A 82 -5.59 -2.97 -9.18
N LEU A 83 -5.41 -1.68 -8.89
CA LEU A 83 -5.69 -1.14 -7.56
C LEU A 83 -7.19 -1.25 -7.21
N LYS A 84 -8.09 -1.02 -8.18
CA LYS A 84 -9.53 -1.29 -8.02
C LYS A 84 -9.80 -2.77 -7.77
N LYS A 85 -9.06 -3.68 -8.42
CA LYS A 85 -9.17 -5.13 -8.16
C LYS A 85 -8.75 -5.46 -6.73
N VAL A 86 -7.61 -4.96 -6.27
CA VAL A 86 -7.14 -5.13 -4.88
C VAL A 86 -8.20 -4.64 -3.89
N ARG A 87 -8.75 -3.43 -4.10
CA ARG A 87 -9.85 -2.90 -3.28
C ARG A 87 -11.07 -3.83 -3.25
N ARG A 88 -11.51 -4.34 -4.42
CA ARG A 88 -12.63 -5.29 -4.50
C ARG A 88 -12.36 -6.60 -3.77
N VAL A 89 -11.12 -7.10 -3.81
CA VAL A 89 -10.74 -8.32 -3.09
C VAL A 89 -10.78 -8.07 -1.58
N ALA A 90 -10.22 -6.95 -1.11
CA ALA A 90 -10.31 -6.56 0.30
C ALA A 90 -11.77 -6.45 0.78
N ALA A 91 -12.61 -5.77 -0.01
CA ALA A 91 -14.04 -5.59 0.28
C ALA A 91 -14.83 -6.91 0.33
N LYS A 92 -14.38 -7.97 -0.37
CA LYS A 92 -15.00 -9.30 -0.30
C LYS A 92 -14.69 -10.02 1.01
N ALA A 93 -13.50 -9.81 1.57
CA ALA A 93 -13.18 -10.34 2.88
C ALA A 93 -14.00 -9.58 3.93
N ASP A 94 -13.95 -8.25 3.92
CA ASP A 94 -14.64 -7.38 4.86
C ASP A 94 -15.27 -6.22 4.11
N ALA A 95 -16.59 -6.02 4.24
CA ALA A 95 -17.33 -4.98 3.53
C ALA A 95 -16.84 -3.55 3.84
N THR A 96 -16.15 -3.35 4.96
CA THR A 96 -15.57 -2.07 5.37
C THR A 96 -14.10 -1.92 4.95
N ALA A 97 -13.48 -2.97 4.40
CA ALA A 97 -12.10 -2.93 3.93
C ALA A 97 -11.98 -2.38 2.48
N PRO A 98 -10.87 -1.69 2.15
CA PRO A 98 -9.82 -1.25 3.07
C PRO A 98 -10.31 -0.14 4.01
N HIS A 99 -10.00 -0.25 5.31
CA HIS A 99 -10.36 0.75 6.32
C HIS A 99 -9.64 2.09 6.09
N GLU A 100 -8.42 2.02 5.57
CA GLU A 100 -7.61 3.16 5.19
C GLU A 100 -6.93 2.92 3.84
N VAL A 101 -6.83 3.98 3.04
CA VAL A 101 -6.08 4.02 1.80
C VAL A 101 -5.15 5.22 1.86
N LEU A 102 -3.87 4.95 2.17
CA LEU A 102 -2.85 5.98 2.31
C LEU A 102 -2.11 6.18 0.99
N LEU A 103 -2.18 7.39 0.44
CA LEU A 103 -1.39 7.77 -0.72
C LEU A 103 -0.06 8.38 -0.26
N VAL A 104 1.04 7.72 -0.62
CA VAL A 104 2.39 8.21 -0.34
C VAL A 104 2.85 9.14 -1.48
N LEU A 105 3.11 10.41 -1.16
CA LEU A 105 3.60 11.41 -2.10
C LEU A 105 4.97 11.93 -1.67
N ASP A 106 5.83 12.21 -2.64
CA ASP A 106 7.11 12.88 -2.39
C ASP A 106 6.89 14.41 -2.38
N ALA A 107 7.23 15.07 -1.27
CA ALA A 107 7.05 16.50 -1.08
C ALA A 107 7.77 17.37 -2.13
N THR A 108 8.77 16.81 -2.81
CA THR A 108 9.51 17.51 -3.87
C THR A 108 8.71 17.66 -5.17
N THR A 109 7.64 16.89 -5.36
CA THR A 109 6.90 16.77 -6.63
C THR A 109 6.04 17.98 -6.98
N GLY A 110 5.72 18.85 -6.01
CA GLY A 110 4.89 20.04 -6.25
C GLY A 110 3.55 19.70 -6.92
N GLN A 111 3.07 20.53 -7.85
CA GLN A 111 1.76 20.38 -8.51
C GLN A 111 1.51 19.01 -9.19
N ASN A 112 2.58 18.28 -9.55
CA ASN A 112 2.45 16.92 -10.07
C ASN A 112 1.90 15.94 -9.02
N GLY A 113 2.26 16.12 -7.74
CA GLY A 113 1.74 15.33 -6.63
C GLY A 113 0.24 15.53 -6.44
N LEU A 114 -0.27 16.76 -6.57
CA LEU A 114 -1.69 17.06 -6.48
C LEU A 114 -2.50 16.38 -7.60
N THR A 115 -1.97 16.40 -8.81
CA THR A 115 -2.60 15.72 -9.96
C THR A 115 -2.63 14.20 -9.76
N GLN A 116 -1.56 13.61 -9.24
CA GLN A 116 -1.53 12.19 -8.87
C GLN A 116 -2.56 11.89 -7.78
N ALA A 117 -2.64 12.72 -6.74
CA ALA A 117 -3.60 12.57 -5.66
C ALA A 117 -5.03 12.47 -6.16
N ARG A 118 -5.43 13.35 -7.10
CA ARG A 118 -6.77 13.30 -7.70
C ARG A 118 -7.03 11.96 -8.40
N TYR A 119 -6.13 11.51 -9.26
CA TYR A 119 -6.31 10.25 -9.99
C TYR A 119 -6.41 9.03 -9.06
N PHE A 120 -5.53 8.93 -8.06
CA PHE A 120 -5.61 7.82 -7.09
C PHE A 120 -6.86 7.90 -6.23
N THR A 121 -7.28 9.11 -5.82
CA THR A 121 -8.50 9.30 -5.04
C THR A 121 -9.74 8.85 -5.82
N GLU A 122 -9.85 9.25 -7.10
CA GLU A 122 -10.95 8.82 -7.97
C GLU A 122 -10.96 7.30 -8.19
N ALA A 123 -9.78 6.69 -8.33
CA ALA A 123 -9.69 5.26 -8.63
C ALA A 123 -9.93 4.35 -7.42
N VAL A 124 -9.37 4.68 -6.26
CA VAL A 124 -9.37 3.80 -5.09
C VAL A 124 -9.89 4.41 -3.80
N GLY A 125 -10.28 5.68 -3.78
CA GLY A 125 -10.85 6.32 -2.60
C GLY A 125 -9.82 6.50 -1.49
N VAL A 126 -8.77 7.27 -1.80
CA VAL A 126 -7.73 7.67 -0.83
C VAL A 126 -8.37 8.33 0.39
N THR A 127 -8.01 7.85 1.59
CA THR A 127 -8.53 8.37 2.88
C THR A 127 -7.50 9.21 3.62
N GLY A 128 -6.23 9.10 3.26
CA GLY A 128 -5.15 9.88 3.87
C GLY A 128 -3.96 10.04 2.94
N ILE A 129 -3.14 11.05 3.22
CA ILE A 129 -1.92 11.34 2.46
C ILE A 129 -0.73 11.25 3.40
N PHE A 130 0.32 10.55 2.98
CA PHE A 130 1.60 10.54 3.65
C PHE A 130 2.64 11.28 2.78
N LEU A 131 3.10 12.44 3.25
CA LEU A 131 4.12 13.23 2.56
C LEU A 131 5.52 12.81 3.02
N ALA A 132 6.23 12.10 2.16
CA ALA A 132 7.61 11.70 2.38
C ALA A 132 8.59 12.82 1.96
N LYS A 133 9.81 12.77 2.50
CA LYS A 133 10.95 13.65 2.17
C LYS A 133 10.70 15.14 2.39
N LEU A 134 9.90 15.49 3.38
CA LEU A 134 9.67 16.89 3.79
C LEU A 134 10.95 17.59 4.26
N ASP A 135 11.89 16.83 4.82
CA ASP A 135 13.21 17.27 5.24
C ASP A 135 14.10 17.73 4.07
N GLY A 136 13.78 17.31 2.83
CA GLY A 136 14.57 17.59 1.63
C GLY A 136 14.13 18.79 0.78
N THR A 137 13.15 19.60 1.21
CA THR A 137 12.58 20.62 0.31
C THR A 137 12.06 21.90 0.97
N ALA A 138 12.26 23.03 0.29
CA ALA A 138 11.61 24.31 0.59
C ALA A 138 10.19 24.41 -0.01
N LYS A 139 9.73 23.40 -0.76
CA LYS A 139 8.40 23.36 -1.42
C LYS A 139 7.31 22.72 -0.54
N GLY A 140 7.38 22.92 0.77
CA GLY A 140 6.40 22.40 1.74
C GLY A 140 4.98 22.95 1.58
N GLY A 141 4.78 24.00 0.77
CA GLY A 141 3.46 24.62 0.53
C GLY A 141 2.41 23.68 -0.06
N ILE A 142 2.81 22.52 -0.61
CA ILE A 142 1.87 21.49 -1.06
C ILE A 142 1.04 20.87 0.07
N VAL A 143 1.53 20.92 1.31
CA VAL A 143 0.80 20.43 2.50
C VAL A 143 -0.49 21.23 2.74
N LEU A 144 -0.53 22.49 2.27
CA LEU A 144 -1.62 23.44 2.52
C LEU A 144 -2.60 23.58 1.34
N ALA A 145 -2.34 22.92 0.20
CA ALA A 145 -3.02 23.15 -1.07
C ALA A 145 -4.12 22.12 -1.40
#